data_AF-A0A971L409-F1
#
_entry.id   AF-A0A971L409-F1
#
_cell.length_a   1.000
_cell.length_b   1.000
_cell.length_c   1.000
_cell.angle_alpha   90.00
_cell.angle_beta   90.00
_cell.angle_gamma   90.00
#
_symmetry.space_group_name_H-M   'P 1'
#
loop_
_entity.id
_entity.type
_entity.pdbx_description
1 polymer ?
#
loop_
_entity_poly.entity_id
_entity_poly.type
_entity_poly.pdbx_seq_one_letter_code
_entity_poly.pdbx_strand_id
1 'polypeptide(L)'
;MVRTIIKDVSDTSIDKSGPKISQFNYIDIKSVDRDKKAITGASVISSDAAPSRAKQHLKKGDIIVSMTRPNLNAVAMVTAEFDCAIASTGFHIIRPKNIESKFIYYLVQSRDFIDAMCEKTQGALYPAVRPRDIESYEFWLPTSKGQQEIVTKIEELFSELDSGIASLKTAQEQLKIYRQALLKHAFEGKLTEQWRKDNADQLETPEQLLARIQTERETRYQQQLKEWKQAVKDWEAKGKDGKKPTKPKVFEKNGEADNKLASGLEIPY
;
A
#
# COMPACT_ATOMS: atom_id res chain seq x y z
N MET A 1 15.58 -26.59 26.51
CA MET A 1 16.21 -25.85 25.41
C MET A 1 17.71 -26.02 25.53
N VAL A 2 18.42 -26.09 24.41
CA VAL A 2 19.89 -26.18 24.38
C VAL A 2 20.42 -25.00 23.60
N ARG A 3 21.58 -24.43 23.98
CA ARG A 3 22.24 -23.42 23.15
C ARG A 3 22.91 -24.08 21.95
N THR A 4 22.78 -23.46 20.79
CA THR A 4 23.45 -23.89 19.56
C THR A 4 23.76 -22.67 18.69
N ILE A 5 24.47 -22.89 17.59
CA ILE A 5 24.74 -21.88 16.57
C ILE A 5 24.12 -22.28 15.24
N ILE A 6 23.90 -21.31 14.33
CA ILE A 6 23.35 -21.58 12.99
C ILE A 6 24.15 -22.64 12.23
N LYS A 7 25.48 -22.64 12.38
CA LYS A 7 26.36 -23.61 11.72
C LYS A 7 26.03 -25.07 12.06
N ASP A 8 25.65 -25.35 13.31
CA ASP A 8 25.43 -26.72 13.78
C ASP A 8 24.11 -27.31 13.24
N VAL A 9 23.18 -26.44 12.85
CA VAL A 9 21.85 -26.79 12.35
C VAL A 9 21.69 -26.52 10.84
N SER A 10 22.79 -26.22 10.14
CA SER A 10 22.79 -25.94 8.71
C SER A 10 23.75 -26.88 7.97
N ASP A 11 23.31 -27.40 6.82
CA ASP A 11 24.23 -28.08 5.91
C ASP A 11 25.17 -27.06 5.25
N THR A 12 26.47 -27.29 5.37
CA THR A 12 27.51 -26.44 4.79
C THR A 12 27.78 -26.75 3.32
N SER A 13 27.25 -27.86 2.80
CA SER A 13 27.52 -28.40 1.46
C SER A 13 26.61 -27.77 0.40
N ILE A 14 26.76 -26.46 0.21
CA ILE A 14 26.05 -25.72 -0.84
C ILE A 14 26.84 -25.81 -2.15
N ASP A 15 26.21 -26.26 -3.25
CA ASP A 15 26.83 -26.22 -4.58
C ASP A 15 26.98 -24.76 -5.02
N LYS A 16 28.23 -24.36 -5.27
CA LYS A 16 28.62 -23.01 -5.68
C LYS A 16 29.14 -22.96 -7.12
N SER A 17 28.89 -23.99 -7.93
CA SER A 17 29.40 -24.07 -9.30
C SER A 17 28.79 -23.02 -10.23
N GLY A 18 27.64 -22.44 -9.89
CA GLY A 18 26.82 -21.64 -10.81
C GLY A 18 26.01 -22.50 -11.78
N PRO A 19 25.40 -21.88 -12.80
CA PRO A 19 24.46 -22.55 -13.70
C PRO A 19 25.12 -23.65 -14.52
N LYS A 20 24.43 -24.79 -14.60
CA LYS A 20 24.76 -25.96 -15.43
C LYS A 20 23.68 -26.24 -16.48
N ILE A 21 22.61 -25.46 -16.47
CA ILE A 21 21.42 -25.60 -17.32
C ILE A 21 21.26 -24.34 -18.16
N SER A 22 20.61 -24.46 -19.32
CA SER A 22 20.50 -23.37 -20.31
C SER A 22 19.78 -22.14 -19.78
N GLN A 23 18.73 -22.32 -18.99
CA GLN A 23 17.98 -21.26 -18.33
C GLN A 23 17.69 -21.62 -16.87
N PHE A 24 17.68 -20.62 -16.00
CA PHE A 24 17.45 -20.81 -14.57
C PHE A 24 16.82 -19.57 -13.94
N ASN A 25 16.16 -19.78 -12.79
CA ASN A 25 15.70 -18.69 -11.94
C ASN A 25 16.89 -18.12 -11.16
N TYR A 26 17.24 -16.87 -11.43
CA TYR A 26 18.24 -16.12 -10.70
C TYR A 26 17.60 -15.26 -9.61
N ILE A 27 18.14 -15.34 -8.39
CA ILE A 27 17.67 -14.61 -7.23
C ILE A 27 18.80 -13.72 -6.71
N ASP A 28 18.65 -12.41 -6.83
CA ASP A 28 19.52 -11.43 -6.21
C ASP A 28 18.82 -10.74 -5.03
N ILE A 29 19.50 -9.76 -4.41
CA ILE A 29 18.96 -9.06 -3.24
C ILE A 29 17.73 -8.22 -3.62
N LYS A 30 17.58 -7.80 -4.89
CA LYS A 30 16.41 -7.05 -5.37
C LYS A 30 15.20 -7.98 -5.60
N SER A 31 15.44 -9.27 -5.84
CA SER A 31 14.38 -10.28 -5.95
C SER A 31 13.64 -10.55 -4.64
N VAL A 32 14.16 -10.08 -3.50
CA VAL A 32 13.56 -10.26 -2.17
C VAL A 32 12.79 -9.01 -1.75
N ASP A 33 11.50 -9.18 -1.50
CA ASP A 33 10.65 -8.19 -0.86
C ASP A 33 10.93 -8.20 0.65
N ARG A 34 11.38 -7.06 1.18
CA ARG A 34 11.83 -6.94 2.57
C ARG A 34 10.68 -6.81 3.56
N ASP A 35 9.51 -6.41 3.09
CA ASP A 35 8.31 -6.25 3.92
C ASP A 35 7.59 -7.59 4.00
N LYS A 36 7.46 -8.28 2.85
CA LYS A 36 6.87 -9.63 2.79
C LYS A 36 7.82 -10.75 3.20
N LYS A 37 9.13 -10.45 3.31
CA LYS A 37 10.20 -11.41 3.62
C LYS A 37 10.20 -12.62 2.67
N ALA A 38 9.91 -12.35 1.40
CA ALA A 38 9.65 -13.37 0.39
C ALA A 38 10.36 -13.06 -0.92
N ILE A 39 10.65 -14.10 -1.71
CA ILE A 39 11.13 -13.95 -3.08
C ILE A 39 9.91 -13.60 -3.95
N THR A 40 9.94 -12.42 -4.60
CA THR A 40 8.83 -11.92 -5.43
C THR A 40 9.27 -11.53 -6.85
N GLY A 41 10.58 -11.33 -7.07
CA GLY A 41 11.13 -10.80 -8.31
C GLY A 41 12.27 -11.63 -8.89
N ALA A 42 12.16 -12.96 -8.88
CA ALA A 42 13.14 -13.83 -9.53
C ALA A 42 13.16 -13.57 -11.05
N SER A 43 14.36 -13.56 -11.65
CA SER A 43 14.53 -13.37 -13.10
C SER A 43 14.93 -14.67 -13.77
N VAL A 44 14.27 -15.03 -14.87
CA VAL A 44 14.72 -16.16 -15.71
C VAL A 44 15.87 -15.67 -16.59
N ILE A 45 17.06 -16.26 -16.43
CA ILE A 45 18.27 -15.83 -17.13
C ILE A 45 18.89 -17.04 -17.86
N SER A 46 19.46 -16.79 -19.04
CA SER A 46 20.29 -17.79 -19.74
C SER A 46 21.65 -17.96 -19.05
N SER A 47 22.21 -19.16 -19.08
CA SER A 47 23.56 -19.43 -18.55
C SER A 47 24.64 -18.50 -19.13
N ASP A 48 24.51 -18.09 -20.39
CA ASP A 48 25.47 -17.21 -21.06
C ASP A 48 25.41 -15.76 -20.57
N ALA A 49 24.24 -15.34 -20.06
CA ALA A 49 23.99 -14.01 -19.50
C ALA A 49 24.07 -14.00 -17.96
N ALA A 50 24.48 -15.12 -17.35
CA ALA A 50 24.52 -15.26 -15.91
C ALA A 50 25.51 -14.28 -15.28
N PRO A 51 25.08 -13.44 -14.30
CA PRO A 51 26.00 -12.60 -13.56
C PRO A 51 27.09 -13.43 -12.87
N SER A 52 28.30 -12.88 -12.70
CA SER A 52 29.41 -13.57 -12.03
C SER A 52 29.07 -14.03 -10.59
N ARG A 53 28.10 -13.37 -9.96
CA ARG A 53 27.59 -13.70 -8.62
C ARG A 53 26.55 -14.84 -8.61
N ALA A 54 26.01 -15.26 -9.74
CA ALA A 54 25.05 -16.36 -9.83
C ALA A 54 25.77 -17.71 -9.63
N LYS A 55 25.92 -18.11 -8.37
CA LYS A 55 26.77 -19.26 -8.00
C LYS A 55 26.08 -20.29 -7.14
N GLN A 56 25.16 -19.89 -6.26
CA GLN A 56 24.71 -20.77 -5.18
C GLN A 56 23.39 -21.46 -5.52
N HIS A 57 23.39 -22.80 -5.57
CA HIS A 57 22.18 -23.59 -5.84
C HIS A 57 21.28 -23.70 -4.61
N LEU A 58 20.02 -23.33 -4.81
CA LEU A 58 18.98 -23.36 -3.78
C LEU A 58 18.18 -24.66 -3.82
N LYS A 59 17.65 -25.01 -2.67
CA LYS A 59 16.65 -26.06 -2.48
C LYS A 59 15.46 -25.52 -1.71
N LYS A 60 14.28 -26.10 -1.92
CA LYS A 60 13.10 -25.84 -1.11
C LYS A 60 13.43 -25.96 0.39
N GLY A 61 13.03 -24.96 1.16
CA GLY A 61 13.26 -24.89 2.61
C GLY A 61 14.60 -24.26 3.01
N ASP A 62 15.46 -23.90 2.06
CA ASP A 62 16.62 -23.05 2.31
C ASP A 62 16.17 -21.66 2.76
N ILE A 63 16.91 -21.05 3.68
CA ILE A 63 16.72 -19.67 4.11
C ILE A 63 17.87 -18.84 3.55
N ILE A 64 17.54 -17.85 2.73
CA ILE A 64 18.52 -16.91 2.18
C ILE A 64 18.57 -15.65 3.06
N VAL A 65 19.78 -15.26 3.46
CA VAL A 65 20.03 -14.07 4.29
C VAL A 65 20.97 -13.14 3.57
N SER A 66 20.53 -11.90 3.28
CA SER A 66 21.39 -10.92 2.65
C SER A 66 22.54 -10.53 3.58
N MET A 67 23.76 -10.60 3.06
CA MET A 67 24.95 -10.22 3.81
C MET A 67 25.22 -8.72 3.76
N THR A 68 24.54 -7.97 2.89
CA THR A 68 24.71 -6.52 2.77
C THR A 68 23.57 -5.79 3.47
N ARG A 69 23.90 -4.74 4.23
CA ARG A 69 22.93 -3.91 4.96
C ARG A 69 21.99 -4.79 5.81
N PRO A 70 22.52 -5.55 6.78
CA PRO A 70 21.71 -6.48 7.59
C PRO A 70 20.55 -5.79 8.31
N ASN A 71 20.67 -4.48 8.59
CA ASN A 71 19.61 -3.64 9.14
C ASN A 71 18.34 -3.59 8.26
N LEU A 72 18.44 -3.83 6.95
CA LEU A 72 17.30 -3.91 6.04
C LEU A 72 16.64 -5.29 6.04
N ASN A 73 17.30 -6.29 6.66
CA ASN A 73 16.82 -7.65 6.86
C ASN A 73 16.16 -8.25 5.61
N ALA A 74 16.86 -8.18 4.47
CA ALA A 74 16.44 -8.86 3.25
C ALA A 74 16.70 -10.37 3.39
N VAL A 75 15.68 -11.08 3.86
CA VAL A 75 15.69 -12.53 4.09
C VAL A 75 14.46 -13.15 3.46
N ALA A 76 14.57 -14.41 3.04
CA ALA A 76 13.44 -15.17 2.50
C ALA A 76 13.63 -16.67 2.67
N MET A 77 12.52 -17.40 2.72
CA MET A 77 12.51 -18.86 2.61
C MET A 77 12.26 -19.27 1.15
N VAL A 78 13.03 -20.23 0.66
CA VAL A 78 12.89 -20.79 -0.69
C VAL A 78 11.68 -21.72 -0.72
N THR A 79 10.67 -21.35 -1.51
CA THR A 79 9.46 -22.15 -1.74
C THR A 79 9.68 -23.20 -2.83
N ALA A 80 8.69 -24.06 -3.05
CA ALA A 80 8.75 -25.07 -4.11
C ALA A 80 8.87 -24.47 -5.53
N GLU A 81 8.39 -23.24 -5.73
CA GLU A 81 8.51 -22.49 -6.98
C GLU A 81 9.97 -22.17 -7.34
N PHE A 82 10.80 -21.95 -6.32
CA PHE A 82 12.21 -21.57 -6.46
C PHE A 82 13.16 -22.72 -6.12
N ASP A 83 12.67 -23.96 -6.12
CA ASP A 83 13.55 -25.12 -6.01
C ASP A 83 14.50 -25.17 -7.23
N CYS A 84 15.76 -25.53 -7.00
CA CYS A 84 16.82 -25.51 -8.01
C CYS A 84 17.14 -24.13 -8.62
N ALA A 85 16.63 -23.03 -8.05
CA ALA A 85 17.04 -21.68 -8.42
C ALA A 85 18.50 -21.40 -8.01
N ILE A 86 19.09 -20.35 -8.57
CA ILE A 86 20.47 -19.94 -8.27
C ILE A 86 20.47 -18.57 -7.62
N ALA A 87 20.97 -18.49 -6.40
CA ALA A 87 21.15 -17.25 -5.66
C ALA A 87 22.49 -16.56 -5.98
N SER A 88 22.45 -15.23 -5.83
CA SER A 88 23.62 -14.37 -5.80
C SER A 88 24.52 -14.64 -4.59
N THR A 89 25.84 -14.55 -4.78
CA THR A 89 26.84 -14.54 -3.68
C THR A 89 26.69 -13.42 -2.66
N GLY A 90 25.73 -12.49 -2.88
CA GLY A 90 25.31 -11.53 -1.85
C GLY A 90 24.51 -12.17 -0.70
N PHE A 91 24.10 -13.43 -0.82
CA PHE A 91 23.38 -14.17 0.21
C PHE A 91 24.26 -15.20 0.92
N HIS A 92 24.03 -15.36 2.22
CA HIS A 92 24.34 -16.60 2.91
C HIS A 92 23.12 -17.52 2.83
N ILE A 93 23.34 -18.81 2.54
CA ILE A 93 22.28 -19.81 2.51
C ILE A 93 22.41 -20.63 3.77
N ILE A 94 21.36 -20.59 4.58
CA ILE A 94 21.16 -21.52 5.68
C ILE A 94 20.31 -22.64 5.12
N ARG A 95 20.82 -23.87 5.14
CA ARG A 95 20.09 -25.08 4.72
C ARG A 95 19.77 -25.89 5.97
N PRO A 96 18.58 -25.70 6.57
CA PRO A 96 18.20 -26.33 7.82
C PRO A 96 18.39 -27.86 7.78
N LYS A 97 19.04 -28.41 8.81
CA LYS A 97 19.24 -29.84 9.02
C LYS A 97 18.81 -30.20 10.44
N ASN A 98 17.91 -31.18 10.56
CA ASN A 98 17.34 -31.62 11.85
C ASN A 98 16.64 -30.49 12.63
N ILE A 99 16.16 -29.46 11.93
CA ILE A 99 15.44 -28.33 12.50
C ILE A 99 14.36 -27.87 11.51
N GLU A 100 13.25 -27.34 12.02
CA GLU A 100 12.16 -26.81 11.21
C GLU A 100 12.62 -25.56 10.42
N SER A 101 12.51 -25.59 9.09
CA SER A 101 12.95 -24.45 8.25
C SER A 101 12.24 -23.14 8.59
N LYS A 102 10.91 -23.20 8.84
CA LYS A 102 10.13 -22.02 9.23
C LYS A 102 10.60 -21.42 10.56
N PHE A 103 11.10 -22.23 11.48
CA PHE A 103 11.64 -21.72 12.73
C PHE A 103 12.90 -20.88 12.48
N ILE A 104 13.86 -21.37 11.67
CA ILE A 104 15.04 -20.59 11.27
C ILE A 104 14.63 -19.34 10.49
N TYR A 105 13.65 -19.46 9.60
CA TYR A 105 13.12 -18.33 8.84
C TYR A 105 12.65 -17.19 9.76
N TYR A 106 11.88 -17.48 10.81
CA TYR A 106 11.47 -16.46 11.78
C TYR A 106 12.59 -16.02 12.72
N LEU A 107 13.51 -16.92 13.08
CA LEU A 107 14.67 -16.60 13.91
C LEU A 107 15.52 -15.49 13.27
N VAL A 108 15.83 -15.60 11.97
CA VAL A 108 16.67 -14.61 11.25
C VAL A 108 15.95 -13.30 10.94
N GLN A 109 14.66 -13.20 11.27
CA GLN A 109 13.87 -11.95 11.20
C GLN A 109 13.78 -11.25 12.56
N SER A 110 14.18 -11.92 13.65
CA SER A 110 14.14 -11.34 14.99
C SER A 110 15.06 -10.13 15.11
N ARG A 111 14.67 -9.19 15.98
CA ARG A 111 15.50 -8.01 16.28
C ARG A 111 16.86 -8.43 16.82
N ASP A 112 16.90 -9.41 17.73
CA ASP A 112 18.14 -9.94 18.30
C ASP A 112 19.11 -10.42 17.22
N PHE A 113 18.64 -11.13 16.20
CA PHE A 113 19.48 -11.54 15.07
C PHE A 113 19.96 -10.33 14.27
N ILE A 114 19.07 -9.39 13.94
CA ILE A 114 19.40 -8.21 13.15
C ILE A 114 20.44 -7.34 13.86
N ASP A 115 20.26 -7.09 15.15
CA ASP A 115 21.14 -6.28 15.99
C ASP A 115 22.51 -6.94 16.10
N ALA A 116 22.56 -8.26 16.37
CA ALA A 116 23.81 -9.02 16.37
C ALA A 116 24.54 -8.95 15.03
N MET A 117 23.83 -9.01 13.89
CA MET A 117 24.44 -8.83 12.58
C MET A 117 24.96 -7.41 12.37
N CYS A 118 24.20 -6.39 12.79
CA CYS A 118 24.60 -4.99 12.67
C CYS A 118 25.89 -4.68 13.44
N GLU A 119 26.06 -5.24 14.65
CA GLU A 119 27.28 -5.09 15.44
C GLU A 119 28.53 -5.69 14.77
N LYS A 120 28.37 -6.72 13.95
CA LYS A 120 29.48 -7.37 13.24
C LYS A 120 29.79 -6.74 11.88
N THR A 121 29.03 -5.74 11.46
CA THR A 121 29.21 -5.13 10.13
C THR A 121 30.56 -4.44 9.99
N GLN A 122 31.16 -4.58 8.80
CA GLN A 122 32.36 -3.86 8.41
C GLN A 122 32.05 -2.85 7.32
N GLY A 123 32.67 -1.66 7.40
CA GLY A 123 32.57 -0.60 6.40
C GLY A 123 31.46 0.43 6.69
N ALA A 124 31.83 1.72 6.69
CA ALA A 124 30.93 2.82 7.04
C ALA A 124 29.84 3.13 5.99
N LEU A 125 30.12 2.89 4.70
CA LEU A 125 29.22 3.23 3.58
C LEU A 125 28.37 2.04 3.07
N TYR A 126 28.89 0.82 3.22
CA TYR A 126 28.23 -0.42 2.80
C TYR A 126 28.44 -1.50 3.85
N PRO A 127 27.70 -1.43 4.97
CA PRO A 127 27.85 -2.40 6.05
C PRO A 127 27.54 -3.79 5.52
N ALA A 128 28.50 -4.70 5.67
CA ALA A 128 28.32 -6.09 5.27
C ALA A 128 28.79 -7.03 6.39
N VAL A 129 28.09 -8.16 6.53
CA VAL A 129 28.48 -9.27 7.40
C VAL A 129 29.13 -10.38 6.58
N ARG A 130 29.96 -11.18 7.22
CA ARG A 130 30.60 -12.34 6.59
C ARG A 130 29.77 -13.60 6.88
N PRO A 131 29.84 -14.65 6.05
CA PRO A 131 29.18 -15.93 6.32
C PRO A 131 29.42 -16.48 7.73
N ARG A 132 30.67 -16.40 8.21
CA ARG A 132 31.06 -16.84 9.56
C ARG A 132 30.29 -16.14 10.67
N ASP A 133 29.90 -14.87 10.46
CA ASP A 133 29.22 -14.07 11.49
C ASP A 133 27.79 -14.59 11.66
N ILE A 134 27.11 -14.90 10.53
CA ILE A 134 25.79 -15.56 10.52
C ILE A 134 25.90 -16.98 11.09
N GLU A 135 26.86 -17.77 10.63
CA GLU A 135 27.10 -19.15 11.09
C GLU A 135 27.33 -19.23 12.60
N SER A 136 28.00 -18.23 13.19
CA SER A 136 28.32 -18.15 14.62
C SER A 136 27.18 -17.62 15.50
N TYR A 137 26.06 -17.20 14.92
CA TYR A 137 24.96 -16.65 15.71
C TYR A 137 24.39 -17.71 16.67
N GLU A 138 24.46 -17.43 17.96
CA GLU A 138 23.96 -18.28 19.03
C GLU A 138 22.46 -18.06 19.26
N PHE A 139 21.71 -19.15 19.45
CA PHE A 139 20.30 -19.08 19.83
C PHE A 139 19.89 -20.27 20.71
N TRP A 140 18.73 -20.15 21.34
CA TRP A 140 18.11 -21.23 22.08
C TRP A 140 17.33 -22.15 21.14
N LEU A 141 17.74 -23.41 21.06
CA LEU A 141 17.05 -24.43 20.27
C LEU A 141 15.94 -25.09 21.13
N PRO A 142 14.65 -24.89 20.78
CA PRO A 142 13.55 -25.63 21.40
C PRO A 142 13.48 -27.05 20.85
N THR A 143 12.70 -27.89 21.55
CA THR A 143 12.37 -29.24 21.06
C THR A 143 11.65 -29.14 19.73
N SER A 144 11.65 -30.22 18.92
CA SER A 144 10.92 -30.23 17.64
C SER A 144 9.45 -29.82 17.80
N LYS A 145 8.79 -30.25 18.88
CA LYS A 145 7.42 -29.83 19.21
C LYS A 145 7.36 -28.33 19.53
N GLY A 146 8.29 -27.81 20.33
CA GLY A 146 8.35 -26.39 20.64
C GLY A 146 8.62 -25.51 19.41
N GLN A 147 9.44 -25.97 18.46
CA GLN A 147 9.64 -25.28 17.18
C GLN A 147 8.31 -25.15 16.42
N GLN A 148 7.54 -26.24 16.33
CA GLN A 148 6.23 -26.23 15.68
C GLN A 148 5.23 -25.33 16.41
N GLU A 149 5.15 -25.41 17.75
CA GLU A 149 4.26 -24.55 18.55
C GLU A 149 4.58 -23.06 18.35
N ILE A 150 5.86 -22.69 18.32
CA ILE A 150 6.29 -21.31 18.04
C ILE A 150 5.88 -20.87 16.63
N VAL A 151 6.17 -21.70 15.62
CA VAL A 151 5.82 -21.41 14.22
C VAL A 151 4.32 -21.25 14.07
N THR A 152 3.52 -22.18 14.62
CA THR A 152 2.06 -22.11 14.60
C THR A 152 1.57 -20.81 15.24
N LYS A 153 2.10 -20.43 16.40
CA LYS A 153 1.66 -19.20 17.07
C LYS A 153 1.99 -17.94 16.27
N ILE A 154 3.15 -17.90 15.62
CA ILE A 154 3.54 -16.78 14.75
C ILE A 154 2.59 -16.68 13.54
N GLU A 155 2.32 -17.81 12.87
CA GLU A 155 1.45 -17.87 11.69
C GLU A 155 -0.01 -17.53 12.03
N GLU A 156 -0.51 -17.97 13.20
CA GLU A 156 -1.82 -17.55 13.72
C GLU A 156 -1.92 -16.04 13.86
N LEU A 157 -0.92 -15.42 14.49
CA LEU A 157 -0.88 -13.97 14.71
C LEU A 157 -0.80 -13.19 13.38
N PHE A 158 -0.05 -13.67 12.39
CA PHE A 158 -0.03 -13.06 11.06
C PHE A 158 -1.37 -13.20 10.34
N SER A 159 -2.03 -14.36 10.45
CA SER A 159 -3.36 -14.58 9.87
C SER A 159 -4.42 -13.64 10.49
N GLU A 160 -4.38 -13.45 11.81
CA GLU A 160 -5.24 -12.48 12.50
C GLU A 160 -4.98 -11.04 12.02
N LEU A 161 -3.72 -10.66 11.84
CA LEU A 161 -3.33 -9.35 11.31
C LEU A 161 -3.88 -9.13 9.88
N ASP A 162 -3.69 -10.11 9.00
CA ASP A 162 -4.16 -10.06 7.61
C ASP A 162 -5.69 -9.94 7.53
N SER A 163 -6.41 -10.69 8.36
CA SER A 163 -7.87 -10.58 8.52
C SER A 163 -8.30 -9.19 8.99
N GLY A 164 -7.57 -8.61 9.93
CA GLY A 164 -7.79 -7.23 10.40
C GLY A 164 -7.61 -6.19 9.29
N ILE A 165 -6.54 -6.32 8.50
CA ILE A 165 -6.27 -5.44 7.35
C ILE A 165 -7.39 -5.57 6.31
N ALA A 166 -7.83 -6.79 5.99
CA ALA A 166 -8.91 -7.03 5.05
C ALA A 166 -10.25 -6.42 5.53
N SER A 167 -10.54 -6.55 6.82
CA SER A 167 -11.73 -5.96 7.45
C SER A 167 -11.71 -4.43 7.37
N LEU A 168 -10.57 -3.80 7.67
CA LEU A 168 -10.42 -2.35 7.55
C LEU A 168 -10.60 -1.85 6.11
N LYS A 169 -10.02 -2.54 5.13
CA LYS A 169 -10.21 -2.20 3.70
C LYS A 169 -11.69 -2.30 3.30
N THR A 170 -12.38 -3.34 3.75
CA THR A 170 -13.81 -3.52 3.50
C THR A 170 -14.62 -2.37 4.12
N ALA A 171 -14.35 -2.01 5.36
CA ALA A 171 -15.03 -0.90 6.03
C ALA A 171 -14.80 0.45 5.32
N GLN A 172 -13.59 0.69 4.82
CA GLN A 172 -13.28 1.89 4.03
C GLN A 172 -14.10 1.97 2.75
N GLU A 173 -14.28 0.86 2.05
CA GLU A 173 -15.09 0.82 0.82
C GLU A 173 -16.58 1.01 1.12
N GLN A 174 -17.08 0.35 2.18
CA GLN A 174 -18.45 0.53 2.65
C GLN A 174 -18.75 1.97 3.05
N LEU A 175 -17.79 2.67 3.66
CA LEU A 175 -17.97 4.09 4.03
C LEU A 175 -18.19 4.99 2.80
N LYS A 176 -17.53 4.70 1.67
CA LYS A 176 -17.74 5.45 0.42
C LYS A 176 -19.16 5.26 -0.10
N ILE A 177 -19.63 4.02 -0.12
CA ILE A 177 -20.99 3.66 -0.55
C ILE A 177 -22.01 4.32 0.37
N TYR A 178 -21.83 4.20 1.68
CA TYR A 178 -22.72 4.81 2.67
C TYR A 178 -22.80 6.33 2.50
N ARG A 179 -21.66 7.00 2.26
CA ARG A 179 -21.63 8.44 1.99
C ARG A 179 -22.43 8.81 0.74
N GLN A 180 -22.30 8.05 -0.34
CA GLN A 180 -23.07 8.29 -1.57
C GLN A 180 -24.57 8.09 -1.33
N ALA A 181 -24.95 7.01 -0.65
CA ALA A 181 -26.34 6.74 -0.30
C ALA A 181 -26.93 7.84 0.60
N LEU A 182 -26.18 8.30 1.60
CA LEU A 182 -26.58 9.38 2.50
C LEU A 182 -26.77 10.70 1.76
N LEU A 183 -25.84 11.07 0.87
CA LEU A 183 -25.97 12.28 0.05
C LEU A 183 -27.17 12.19 -0.89
N LYS A 184 -27.37 11.03 -1.53
CA LYS A 184 -28.56 10.78 -2.36
C LYS A 184 -29.83 10.98 -1.54
N HIS A 185 -29.91 10.40 -0.35
CA HIS A 185 -31.06 10.57 0.55
C HIS A 185 -31.24 12.02 1.02
N ALA A 186 -30.16 12.77 1.22
CA ALA A 186 -30.22 14.19 1.54
C ALA A 186 -30.83 15.01 0.40
N PHE A 187 -30.38 14.79 -0.84
CA PHE A 187 -30.86 15.51 -2.02
C PHE A 187 -32.27 15.10 -2.47
N GLU A 188 -32.65 13.83 -2.29
CA GLU A 188 -34.03 13.35 -2.48
C GLU A 188 -34.96 13.83 -1.34
N GLY A 189 -34.41 14.48 -0.31
CA GLY A 189 -35.16 14.95 0.85
C GLY A 189 -35.64 13.84 1.78
N LYS A 190 -35.20 12.59 1.59
CA LYS A 190 -35.57 11.45 2.45
C LYS A 190 -35.16 11.67 3.90
N LEU A 191 -34.04 12.37 4.14
CA LEU A 191 -33.58 12.69 5.51
C LEU A 191 -34.51 13.67 6.25
N THR A 192 -35.29 14.48 5.54
CA THR A 192 -36.21 15.47 6.12
C THR A 192 -37.68 15.11 5.89
N GLU A 193 -37.96 13.93 5.36
CA GLU A 193 -39.32 13.53 4.96
C GLU A 193 -40.29 13.56 6.15
N GLN A 194 -39.89 12.97 7.28
CA GLN A 194 -40.73 12.94 8.48
C GLN A 194 -40.98 14.35 9.03
N TRP A 195 -39.93 15.16 9.16
CA TRP A 195 -40.06 16.54 9.61
C TRP A 195 -41.00 17.35 8.70
N ARG A 196 -40.95 17.15 7.39
CA ARG A 196 -41.87 17.82 6.44
C ARG A 196 -43.32 17.38 6.61
N LYS A 197 -43.57 16.10 6.93
CA LYS A 197 -44.92 15.60 7.26
C LYS A 197 -45.44 16.24 8.54
N ASP A 198 -44.59 16.34 9.55
CA ASP A 198 -44.97 16.84 10.88
C ASP A 198 -45.15 18.37 10.92
N ASN A 199 -44.61 19.11 9.94
CA ASN A 199 -44.68 20.57 9.86
C ASN A 199 -45.38 21.05 8.57
N ALA A 200 -46.28 20.23 8.02
CA ALA A 200 -46.93 20.49 6.73
C ALA A 200 -47.72 21.81 6.70
N ASP A 201 -48.24 22.24 7.85
CA ASP A 201 -48.96 23.50 8.06
C ASP A 201 -48.06 24.75 8.02
N GLN A 202 -46.75 24.59 8.25
CA GLN A 202 -45.77 25.67 8.27
C GLN A 202 -45.00 25.83 6.95
N LEU A 203 -45.20 24.92 6.00
CA LEU A 203 -44.48 24.91 4.73
C LEU A 203 -45.21 25.72 3.66
N GLU A 204 -44.48 26.61 3.00
CA GLU A 204 -44.95 27.30 1.78
C GLU A 204 -45.09 26.32 0.61
N THR A 205 -46.00 26.59 -0.33
CA THR A 205 -46.18 25.73 -1.51
C THR A 205 -44.98 25.84 -2.47
N PRO A 206 -44.73 24.84 -3.34
CA PRO A 206 -43.65 24.91 -4.33
C PRO A 206 -43.72 26.18 -5.21
N GLU A 207 -44.93 26.62 -5.57
CA GLU A 207 -45.16 27.82 -6.38
C GLU A 207 -44.81 29.09 -5.60
N GLN A 208 -45.17 29.16 -4.32
CA GLN A 208 -44.84 30.28 -3.43
C GLN A 208 -43.31 30.40 -3.24
N LEU A 209 -42.65 29.27 -2.94
CA LEU A 209 -41.20 29.21 -2.82
C LEU A 209 -40.50 29.63 -4.12
N LEU A 210 -40.96 29.13 -5.27
CA LEU A 210 -40.40 29.47 -6.58
C LEU A 210 -40.55 30.97 -6.87
N ALA A 211 -41.73 31.53 -6.64
CA ALA A 211 -41.99 32.95 -6.84
C ALA A 211 -41.09 33.81 -5.93
N ARG A 212 -40.90 33.41 -4.67
CA ARG A 212 -40.00 34.06 -3.72
C ARG A 212 -38.55 34.02 -4.18
N ILE A 213 -38.04 32.84 -4.56
CA ILE A 213 -36.68 32.68 -5.10
C ILE A 213 -36.46 33.53 -6.34
N GLN A 214 -37.42 33.57 -7.28
CA GLN A 214 -37.31 34.39 -8.49
C GLN A 214 -37.26 35.88 -8.15
N THR A 215 -38.08 36.33 -7.22
CA THR A 215 -38.13 37.73 -6.77
C THR A 215 -36.84 38.14 -6.06
N GLU A 216 -36.33 37.30 -5.16
CA GLU A 216 -35.05 37.51 -4.48
C GLU A 216 -33.88 37.58 -5.48
N ARG A 217 -33.86 36.67 -6.47
CA ARG A 217 -32.81 36.65 -7.51
C ARG A 217 -32.86 37.90 -8.39
N GLU A 218 -34.05 38.31 -8.83
CA GLU A 218 -34.22 39.52 -9.66
C GLU A 218 -33.79 40.77 -8.88
N THR A 219 -34.21 40.89 -7.62
CA THR A 219 -33.83 42.00 -6.75
C THR A 219 -32.31 42.07 -6.58
N ARG A 220 -31.66 40.92 -6.33
CA ARG A 220 -30.21 40.83 -6.22
C ARG A 220 -29.50 41.20 -7.52
N TYR A 221 -30.04 40.81 -8.67
CA TYR A 221 -29.49 41.17 -9.97
C TYR A 221 -29.61 42.67 -10.25
N GLN A 222 -30.76 43.29 -9.97
CA GLN A 222 -30.95 44.73 -10.12
C GLN A 222 -30.03 45.55 -9.21
N GLN A 223 -29.81 45.07 -7.98
CA GLN A 223 -28.83 45.63 -7.05
C GLN A 223 -27.41 45.60 -7.66
N GLN A 224 -26.96 44.43 -8.10
CA GLN A 224 -25.64 44.27 -8.73
C GLN A 224 -25.49 45.14 -9.98
N LEU A 225 -26.54 45.32 -10.78
CA LEU A 225 -26.53 46.21 -11.94
C LEU A 225 -26.33 47.67 -11.56
N LYS A 226 -26.99 48.15 -10.49
CA LYS A 226 -26.83 49.51 -10.00
C LYS A 226 -25.40 49.74 -9.49
N GLU A 227 -24.90 48.82 -8.68
CA GLU A 227 -23.53 48.85 -8.15
C GLU A 227 -22.50 48.82 -9.28
N TRP A 228 -22.70 47.95 -10.28
CA TRP A 228 -21.84 47.89 -11.46
C TRP A 228 -21.86 49.19 -12.26
N LYS A 229 -23.04 49.78 -12.53
CA LYS A 229 -23.16 51.06 -13.23
C LYS A 229 -22.41 52.17 -12.49
N GLN A 230 -22.49 52.20 -11.16
CA GLN A 230 -21.78 53.18 -10.35
C GLN A 230 -20.26 52.95 -10.40
N ALA A 231 -19.82 51.70 -10.23
CA ALA A 231 -18.40 51.35 -10.31
C ALA A 231 -17.79 51.69 -11.68
N VAL A 232 -18.54 51.53 -12.77
CA VAL A 232 -18.10 51.94 -14.12
C VAL A 232 -17.94 53.46 -14.20
N LYS A 233 -18.88 54.24 -13.65
CA LYS A 233 -18.76 55.72 -13.60
C LYS A 233 -17.54 56.16 -12.79
N ASP A 234 -17.29 55.54 -11.64
CA ASP A 234 -16.15 55.88 -10.78
C ASP A 234 -14.81 55.51 -11.45
N TRP A 235 -14.79 54.40 -12.18
CA TRP A 235 -13.64 53.98 -12.99
C TRP A 235 -13.37 54.96 -14.14
N GLU A 236 -14.41 55.44 -14.82
CA GLU A 236 -14.29 56.47 -15.86
C GLU A 236 -13.78 57.81 -15.28
N ALA A 237 -14.30 58.23 -14.11
CA ALA A 237 -13.89 59.46 -13.43
C ALA A 237 -12.42 59.41 -12.94
N LYS A 238 -11.90 58.22 -12.60
CA LYS A 238 -10.50 57.99 -12.22
C LYS A 238 -9.56 57.82 -13.42
N GLY A 239 -9.99 58.15 -14.64
CA GLY A 239 -9.13 58.10 -15.82
C GLY A 239 -8.93 56.70 -16.41
N LYS A 240 -9.86 55.76 -16.15
CA LYS A 240 -9.80 54.38 -16.64
C LYS A 240 -8.61 53.57 -16.11
N ASP A 241 -8.12 53.93 -14.92
CA ASP A 241 -7.03 53.22 -14.26
C ASP A 241 -7.46 51.81 -13.82
N GLY A 242 -6.63 50.81 -14.12
CA GLY A 242 -6.89 49.40 -13.83
C GLY A 242 -8.00 48.72 -14.66
N LYS A 243 -8.44 47.55 -14.20
CA LYS A 243 -9.39 46.67 -14.92
C LYS A 243 -10.83 47.20 -14.81
N LYS A 244 -11.50 47.34 -15.96
CA LYS A 244 -12.92 47.74 -16.04
C LYS A 244 -13.83 46.80 -15.23
N PRO A 245 -14.78 47.32 -14.43
CA PRO A 245 -15.75 46.50 -13.71
C PRO A 245 -16.57 45.57 -14.63
N THR A 246 -16.63 44.29 -14.27
CA THR A 246 -17.35 43.26 -15.04
C THR A 246 -18.85 43.38 -14.85
N LYS A 247 -19.61 43.35 -15.94
CA LYS A 247 -21.08 43.39 -15.89
C LYS A 247 -21.63 42.11 -15.22
N PRO A 248 -22.58 42.22 -14.28
CA PRO A 248 -23.28 41.08 -13.72
C PRO A 248 -23.95 40.25 -14.81
N LYS A 249 -23.91 38.91 -14.68
CA LYS A 249 -24.62 38.01 -15.61
C LYS A 249 -26.11 37.97 -15.26
N VAL A 250 -26.96 38.06 -16.28
CA VAL A 250 -28.41 37.84 -16.13
C VAL A 250 -28.63 36.40 -15.67
N PHE A 251 -29.50 36.21 -14.69
CA PHE A 251 -30.01 34.89 -14.36
C PHE A 251 -31.12 34.55 -15.35
N GLU A 252 -30.86 33.66 -16.32
CA GLU A 252 -31.90 33.18 -17.23
C GLU A 252 -32.94 32.36 -16.45
N LYS A 253 -34.23 32.69 -16.62
CA LYS A 253 -35.32 31.85 -16.11
C LYS A 253 -35.29 30.56 -16.93
N ASN A 254 -34.75 29.48 -16.38
CA ASN A 254 -34.75 28.18 -17.06
C ASN A 254 -36.20 27.76 -17.39
N GLY A 255 -36.54 27.90 -18.67
CA GLY A 255 -37.66 27.22 -19.35
C GLY A 255 -37.24 26.57 -20.67
N GLU A 256 -36.01 26.81 -21.17
CA GLU A 256 -35.52 26.25 -22.44
C GLU A 256 -34.19 25.48 -22.31
N ALA A 257 -33.50 25.54 -21.16
CA ALA A 257 -32.22 24.85 -20.96
C ALA A 257 -32.35 23.37 -20.51
N ASP A 258 -33.52 22.96 -20.02
CA ASP A 258 -33.71 21.61 -19.43
C ASP A 258 -33.75 20.48 -20.47
N ASN A 259 -33.87 20.80 -21.77
CA ASN A 259 -33.81 19.78 -22.83
C ASN A 259 -32.37 19.36 -23.21
N LYS A 260 -31.34 19.91 -22.55
CA LYS A 260 -29.93 19.48 -22.73
C LYS A 260 -29.31 18.79 -21.52
N LEU A 261 -29.96 18.80 -20.36
CA LEU A 261 -29.45 18.13 -19.14
C LEU A 261 -30.05 16.73 -18.93
N ALA A 262 -31.19 16.43 -19.56
CA ALA A 262 -31.82 15.10 -19.48
C ALA A 262 -31.14 14.01 -20.34
N SER A 263 -30.16 14.35 -21.20
CA SER A 263 -29.49 13.40 -22.10
C SER A 263 -28.04 13.05 -21.70
N GLY A 264 -27.58 13.46 -20.52
CA GLY A 264 -26.14 13.43 -20.17
C GLY A 264 -25.74 12.75 -18.86
N LEU A 265 -26.68 12.13 -18.13
CA LEU A 265 -26.37 11.41 -16.89
C LEU A 265 -26.88 9.97 -16.96
N GLU A 266 -26.32 9.20 -17.90
CA GLU A 266 -26.13 7.77 -17.65
C GLU A 266 -25.02 7.65 -16.60
N ILE A 267 -25.42 7.35 -15.37
CA ILE A 267 -24.50 6.88 -14.34
C ILE A 267 -24.20 5.42 -14.71
N PRO A 268 -22.96 5.06 -15.10
CA PRO A 268 -22.65 3.67 -15.38
C PRO A 268 -22.78 2.85 -14.09
N TYR A 269 -23.50 1.73 -14.19
CA TYR A 269 -23.51 0.65 -13.20
C TYR A 269 -22.15 -0.06 -13.18
#